data_AF-A0A0K1RA93-F1
#
_entry.id   AF-A0A0K1RA93-F1
#
_cell.length_a   1.000
_cell.length_b   1.000
_cell.length_c   1.000
_cell.angle_alpha   90.00
_cell.angle_beta   90.00
_cell.angle_gamma   90.00
#
_symmetry.space_group_name_H-M   'P 1'
#
loop_
_entity.id
_entity.type
_entity.pdbx_description
1 polymer ?
#
loop_
_entity_poly.entity_id
_entity_poly.type
_entity_poly.pdbx_seq_one_letter_code
_entity_poly.pdbx_strand_id
1 'polypeptide(L)'
;MTETEEQPRRGWIKAMPYLLLAAYVLVPLVLIPAAGSSAPAATIVFLFGTAGLVSLIDATLFRPTYSIPLLCGVGFWLAKVLYLNEGTFVYGIGCVAIAGLCSWLGGVIGGVIGGRVSAGANK
;
A
#
# COMPACT_ATOMS: atom_id res chain seq x y z
N MET A 1 -16.64 26.82 9.01
CA MET A 1 -16.31 25.45 8.56
C MET A 1 -15.22 25.62 7.51
N THR A 2 -13.96 25.44 7.89
CA THR A 2 -12.83 25.49 6.96
C THR A 2 -12.89 24.24 6.10
N GLU A 3 -13.32 24.39 4.84
CA GLU A 3 -13.14 23.36 3.83
C GLU A 3 -11.63 23.18 3.66
N THR A 4 -11.08 22.13 4.27
CA THR A 4 -9.78 21.62 3.84
C THR A 4 -9.93 21.23 2.38
N GLU A 5 -9.37 22.03 1.47
CA GLU A 5 -9.19 21.64 0.08
C GLU A 5 -8.45 20.29 0.07
N GLU A 6 -9.21 19.20 -0.16
CA GLU A 6 -8.63 17.89 -0.39
C GLU A 6 -7.81 18.01 -1.68
N GLN A 7 -6.49 18.03 -1.57
CA GLN A 7 -5.58 18.05 -2.70
C GLN A 7 -5.95 16.89 -3.65
N PRO A 8 -6.55 17.16 -4.82
CA PRO A 8 -6.95 16.09 -5.72
C PRO A 8 -5.69 15.40 -6.23
N ARG A 9 -5.69 14.06 -6.33
CA ARG A 9 -4.57 13.31 -6.94
C ARG A 9 -4.36 13.85 -8.37
N ARG A 10 -3.23 14.54 -8.63
CA ARG A 10 -2.91 15.14 -9.95
C ARG A 10 -1.83 14.33 -10.69
N GLY A 11 -1.91 14.33 -12.02
CA GLY A 11 -0.91 13.69 -12.88
C GLY A 11 -0.78 12.17 -12.67
N TRP A 12 0.46 11.68 -12.69
CA TRP A 12 0.81 10.26 -12.63
C TRP A 12 0.45 9.58 -11.30
N ILE A 13 0.17 10.36 -10.25
CA ILE A 13 -0.22 9.86 -8.93
C ILE A 13 -1.58 9.13 -8.97
N LYS A 14 -2.46 9.47 -9.94
CA LYS A 14 -3.70 8.71 -10.17
C LYS A 14 -3.44 7.25 -10.56
N ALA A 15 -2.26 6.96 -11.12
CA ALA A 15 -1.87 5.62 -11.53
C ALA A 15 -1.36 4.75 -10.38
N MET A 16 -1.05 5.32 -9.20
CA MET A 16 -0.53 4.59 -8.04
C MET A 16 -1.28 3.29 -7.69
N PRO A 17 -2.63 3.28 -7.57
CA PRO A 17 -3.36 2.04 -7.28
C PRO A 17 -3.22 0.98 -8.39
N TYR A 18 -3.10 1.40 -9.66
CA TYR A 18 -2.90 0.49 -10.78
C TYR A 18 -1.46 -0.02 -10.83
N LEU A 19 -0.49 0.82 -10.49
CA LEU A 19 0.92 0.44 -10.38
C LEU A 19 1.16 -0.56 -9.24
N LEU A 20 0.43 -0.41 -8.13
CA LEU A 20 0.40 -1.40 -7.05
C LEU A 20 -0.07 -2.77 -7.57
N LEU A 21 -1.22 -2.81 -8.26
CA LEU A 21 -1.75 -4.05 -8.86
C LEU A 21 -0.77 -4.66 -9.87
N ALA A 22 -0.19 -3.82 -10.74
CA ALA A 22 0.82 -4.26 -11.70
C ALA A 22 2.05 -4.82 -11.00
N ALA A 23 2.51 -4.21 -9.91
CA ALA A 23 3.66 -4.69 -9.14
C ALA A 23 3.38 -6.08 -8.52
N TYR A 24 2.18 -6.32 -8.01
CA TYR A 24 1.78 -7.62 -7.46
C TYR A 24 1.76 -8.74 -8.49
N VAL A 25 1.60 -8.43 -9.78
CA VAL A 25 1.63 -9.41 -10.86
C VAL A 25 3.04 -9.54 -11.45
N LEU A 26 3.64 -8.42 -11.84
CA LEU A 26 4.88 -8.41 -12.61
C LEU A 26 6.13 -8.65 -11.77
N VAL A 27 6.16 -8.21 -10.51
CA VAL A 27 7.35 -8.39 -9.67
C VAL A 27 7.54 -9.85 -9.28
N PRO A 28 6.52 -10.61 -8.81
CA PRO A 28 6.70 -12.03 -8.52
C PRO A 28 7.16 -12.84 -9.75
N LEU A 29 6.70 -12.48 -10.95
CA LEU A 29 7.12 -13.12 -12.20
C LEU A 29 8.64 -13.12 -12.39
N VAL A 30 9.31 -12.03 -12.01
CA VAL A 30 10.77 -11.86 -12.12
C VAL A 30 11.48 -12.28 -10.84
N LEU A 31 10.88 -12.01 -9.68
CA LEU A 31 11.45 -12.25 -8.37
C LEU A 31 11.61 -13.75 -8.07
N ILE A 32 10.61 -14.56 -8.43
CA ILE A 32 10.62 -16.01 -8.16
C ILE A 32 11.80 -16.71 -8.83
N PRO A 33 12.03 -16.57 -10.16
CA PRO A 33 13.20 -17.20 -10.78
C PRO A 33 14.52 -16.61 -10.29
N ALA A 34 14.56 -15.31 -9.96
CA ALA A 34 15.77 -14.66 -9.47
C ALA A 34 16.18 -15.09 -8.04
N ALA A 35 15.20 -15.38 -7.18
CA ALA A 35 15.43 -15.71 -5.76
C ALA A 35 15.69 -17.21 -5.51
N GLY A 36 15.48 -18.09 -6.50
CA GLY A 36 15.76 -19.51 -6.40
C GLY A 36 15.08 -20.18 -5.19
N SER A 37 15.87 -20.83 -4.33
CA SER A 37 15.36 -21.50 -3.13
C SER A 37 14.75 -20.55 -2.08
N SER A 38 15.09 -19.26 -2.13
CA SER A 38 14.53 -18.23 -1.25
C SER A 38 13.27 -17.57 -1.81
N ALA A 39 12.78 -18.00 -2.98
CA ALA A 39 11.61 -17.41 -3.64
C ALA A 39 10.35 -17.29 -2.77
N PRO A 40 9.97 -18.27 -1.94
CA PRO A 40 8.78 -18.13 -1.10
C PRO A 40 8.91 -16.99 -0.08
N ALA A 41 10.04 -16.94 0.63
CA ALA A 41 10.31 -15.91 1.62
C ALA A 41 10.42 -14.52 0.96
N ALA A 42 11.15 -14.42 -0.15
CA ALA A 42 11.31 -13.18 -0.89
C ALA A 42 9.97 -12.63 -1.39
N THR A 43 9.10 -13.51 -1.92
CA THR A 43 7.78 -13.12 -2.43
C THR A 43 6.87 -12.65 -1.29
N ILE A 44 6.86 -13.33 -0.14
CA ILE A 44 6.07 -12.92 1.03
C ILE A 44 6.55 -11.55 1.54
N VAL A 45 7.86 -11.36 1.69
CA VAL A 45 8.44 -10.08 2.11
C VAL A 45 8.08 -8.97 1.13
N PHE A 46 8.14 -9.25 -0.18
CA PHE A 46 7.74 -8.29 -1.20
C PHE A 46 6.25 -7.90 -1.08
N LEU A 47 5.35 -8.89 -0.98
CA LEU A 47 3.91 -8.63 -0.91
C LEU A 47 3.53 -7.85 0.35
N PHE A 48 4.10 -8.22 1.50
CA PHE A 48 3.82 -7.54 2.77
C PHE A 48 4.49 -6.16 2.83
N GLY A 49 5.74 -6.06 2.38
CA GLY A 49 6.49 -4.82 2.32
C GLY A 49 5.82 -3.81 1.40
N THR A 50 5.37 -4.24 0.21
CA THR A 50 4.66 -3.37 -0.74
C THR A 50 3.32 -2.90 -0.17
N ALA A 51 2.53 -3.81 0.43
CA ALA A 51 1.29 -3.45 1.11
C ALA A 51 1.51 -2.36 2.17
N GLY A 52 2.50 -2.54 3.05
CA GLY A 52 2.80 -1.59 4.11
C GLY A 52 3.33 -0.26 3.59
N LEU A 53 4.35 -0.29 2.72
CA LEU A 53 5.01 0.92 2.22
C LEU A 53 4.08 1.78 1.38
N VAL A 54 3.35 1.18 0.44
CA VAL A 54 2.45 1.95 -0.44
C VAL A 54 1.30 2.53 0.37
N SER A 55 0.70 1.77 1.29
CA SER A 55 -0.35 2.30 2.18
C SER A 55 0.15 3.42 3.09
N LEU A 56 1.35 3.29 3.63
CA LEU A 56 1.94 4.32 4.49
C LEU A 56 2.20 5.61 3.69
N ILE A 57 2.84 5.49 2.52
CA ILE A 57 3.15 6.63 1.66
C ILE A 57 1.85 7.29 1.15
N ASP A 58 0.89 6.50 0.67
CA ASP A 58 -0.38 7.03 0.17
C ASP A 58 -1.14 7.78 1.28
N ALA A 59 -1.22 7.24 2.50
CA ALA A 59 -1.95 7.86 3.60
C ALA A 59 -1.19 9.00 4.30
N THR A 60 0.13 9.09 4.16
CA THR A 60 0.90 10.27 4.61
C THR A 60 0.74 11.45 3.67
N LEU A 61 0.62 11.19 2.36
CA LEU A 61 0.52 12.23 1.32
C LEU A 61 -0.93 12.62 1.01
N PHE A 62 -1.87 11.69 1.15
CA PHE A 62 -3.29 11.86 0.85
C PHE A 62 -4.16 11.44 2.02
N ARG A 63 -5.45 11.74 1.93
CA ARG A 63 -6.42 11.28 2.92
C ARG A 63 -6.43 9.74 2.98
N PRO A 64 -6.40 9.12 4.17
CA PRO A 64 -6.50 7.67 4.31
C PRO A 64 -7.79 7.15 3.70
N THR A 65 -7.70 6.11 2.88
CA THR A 65 -8.85 5.46 2.23
C THR A 65 -8.79 3.95 2.39
N TYR A 66 -9.95 3.30 2.45
CA TYR A 66 -10.05 1.84 2.51
C TYR A 66 -9.79 1.15 1.17
N SER A 67 -9.71 1.91 0.07
CA SER A 67 -9.50 1.35 -1.27
C SER A 67 -8.11 0.74 -1.43
N ILE A 68 -7.05 1.35 -0.88
CA ILE A 68 -5.70 0.79 -0.96
C ILE A 68 -5.58 -0.56 -0.21
N PRO A 69 -6.02 -0.70 1.05
CA PRO A 69 -6.05 -2.01 1.71
C PRO A 69 -6.82 -3.09 0.94
N LEU A 70 -7.98 -2.74 0.37
CA LEU A 70 -8.75 -3.67 -0.46
C LEU A 70 -7.99 -4.06 -1.73
N LEU A 71 -7.35 -3.10 -2.41
CA LEU A 71 -6.53 -3.37 -3.59
C LEU A 71 -5.30 -4.22 -3.28
N CYS A 72 -4.67 -4.06 -2.11
CA CYS A 72 -3.61 -4.97 -1.65
C CYS A 72 -4.13 -6.40 -1.49
N GLY A 73 -5.35 -6.58 -0.97
CA GLY A 73 -6.00 -7.89 -0.88
C GLY A 73 -6.28 -8.51 -2.25
N VAL A 74 -6.83 -7.71 -3.18
CA VAL A 74 -7.08 -8.16 -4.57
C VAL A 74 -5.76 -8.48 -5.29
N GLY A 75 -4.76 -7.62 -5.18
CA GLY A 75 -3.43 -7.84 -5.74
C GLY A 75 -2.80 -9.12 -5.19
N PHE A 76 -2.90 -9.36 -3.88
CA PHE A 76 -2.42 -10.61 -3.29
C PHE A 76 -3.18 -11.81 -3.87
N TRP A 77 -4.50 -11.72 -4.01
CA TRP A 77 -5.29 -12.82 -4.57
C TRP A 77 -4.89 -13.16 -6.01
N LEU A 78 -4.61 -12.15 -6.83
CA LEU A 78 -4.08 -12.33 -8.18
C LEU A 78 -2.70 -13.00 -8.16
N ALA A 79 -1.79 -12.51 -7.32
CA ALA A 79 -0.47 -13.12 -7.16
C ALA A 79 -0.56 -14.57 -6.68
N LYS A 80 -1.51 -14.87 -5.79
CA LYS A 80 -1.78 -16.23 -5.33
C LYS A 80 -2.17 -17.14 -6.50
N VAL A 81 -3.20 -16.77 -7.26
CA VAL A 81 -3.70 -17.60 -8.37
C VAL A 81 -2.60 -17.89 -9.40
N LEU A 82 -1.70 -16.95 -9.62
CA LEU A 82 -0.63 -17.07 -10.62
C LEU A 82 0.61 -17.81 -10.12
N TYR A 83 1.00 -17.61 -8.85
CA TYR A 83 2.34 -17.95 -8.38
C TYR A 83 2.41 -18.71 -7.06
N LEU A 84 1.36 -18.69 -6.23
CA LEU A 84 1.41 -19.25 -4.89
C LEU A 84 0.48 -20.45 -4.73
N ASN A 85 0.75 -21.27 -3.70
CA ASN A 85 -0.11 -22.40 -3.37
C ASN A 85 -1.45 -21.97 -2.75
N GLU A 86 -2.43 -22.87 -2.72
CA GLU A 86 -3.76 -22.57 -2.19
C GLU A 86 -3.76 -22.17 -0.71
N GLY A 87 -2.87 -22.78 0.08
CA GLY A 87 -2.72 -22.55 1.52
C GLY A 87 -2.25 -21.13 1.89
N THR A 88 -1.70 -20.37 0.94
CA THR A 88 -1.26 -18.98 1.17
C THR A 88 -2.40 -17.97 1.31
N PHE A 89 -3.67 -18.38 1.17
CA PHE A 89 -4.82 -17.46 1.21
C PHE A 89 -4.86 -16.59 2.49
N VAL A 90 -4.41 -17.14 3.63
CA VAL A 90 -4.36 -16.44 4.92
C VAL A 90 -3.46 -15.21 4.89
N TYR A 91 -2.41 -15.22 4.06
CA TYR A 91 -1.50 -14.09 3.89
C TYR A 91 -2.15 -12.91 3.16
N GLY A 92 -3.22 -13.15 2.40
CA GLY A 92 -4.03 -12.08 1.81
C GLY A 92 -4.73 -11.25 2.89
N ILE A 93 -5.27 -11.91 3.92
CA ILE A 93 -5.85 -11.24 5.09
C ILE A 93 -4.77 -10.43 5.81
N GLY A 94 -3.57 -11.00 5.97
CA GLY A 94 -2.41 -10.30 6.53
C GLY A 94 -2.01 -9.04 5.74
N CYS A 95 -1.99 -9.12 4.40
CA CYS A 95 -1.68 -7.97 3.55
C CYS A 95 -2.71 -6.85 3.71
N VAL A 96 -4.01 -7.17 3.76
CA VAL A 96 -5.07 -6.18 4.00
C VAL A 96 -4.92 -5.55 5.39
N ALA A 97 -4.66 -6.36 6.41
CA ALA A 97 -4.48 -5.88 7.78
C ALA A 97 -3.29 -4.93 7.91
N ILE A 98 -2.14 -5.28 7.32
CA ILE A 98 -0.94 -4.43 7.32
C ILE A 98 -1.15 -3.16 6.52
N ALA A 99 -1.74 -3.25 5.33
CA ALA A 99 -2.10 -2.09 4.54
C ALA A 99 -3.04 -1.15 5.31
N GLY A 100 -4.04 -1.69 6.01
CA GLY A 100 -4.94 -0.93 6.88
C GLY A 100 -4.21 -0.25 8.03
N LEU A 101 -3.34 -0.97 8.75
CA LEU A 101 -2.54 -0.43 9.84
C LEU A 101 -1.60 0.68 9.37
N CYS A 102 -0.89 0.47 8.26
CA CYS A 102 0.00 1.46 7.67
C CYS A 102 -0.75 2.67 7.13
N SER A 103 -1.96 2.48 6.58
CA SER A 103 -2.82 3.60 6.16
C SER A 103 -3.26 4.44 7.36
N TRP A 104 -3.62 3.80 8.48
CA TRP A 104 -3.96 4.50 9.71
C TRP A 104 -2.75 5.28 10.26
N LEU A 105 -1.59 4.63 10.38
CA LEU A 105 -0.34 5.27 10.81
C LEU A 105 0.03 6.44 9.89
N GLY A 106 -0.09 6.27 8.57
CA GLY A 106 0.20 7.30 7.60
C GLY A 106 -0.70 8.52 7.77
N GLY A 107 -1.99 8.31 8.01
CA GLY A 107 -2.93 9.40 8.31
C GLY A 107 -2.58 10.18 9.58
N VAL A 108 -2.16 9.48 10.64
CA VAL A 108 -1.69 10.12 11.88
C VAL A 108 -0.43 10.95 11.61
N ILE A 109 0.55 10.38 10.90
CA ILE A 109 1.81 11.05 10.57
C ILE A 109 1.55 12.28 9.67
N GLY A 110 0.75 12.13 8.61
CA GLY A 110 0.36 13.22 7.72
C GLY A 110 -0.37 14.35 8.46
N GLY A 111 -1.24 13.99 9.41
CA GLY A 111 -1.91 14.95 10.30
C GLY A 111 -0.94 15.71 11.23
N VAL A 112 0.10 15.05 11.75
CA VAL A 112 1.14 15.71 12.56
C VAL A 112 2.02 16.64 11.72
N ILE A 113 2.40 16.20 10.51
CA ILE A 113 3.21 16.99 9.58
C ILE A 113 2.44 18.25 9.12
N GLY A 114 1.16 18.10 8.75
CA GLY A 114 0.30 19.22 8.37
C GLY A 114 -0.14 20.10 9.54
N GLY A 115 -0.29 19.51 10.74
CA GLY A 115 -0.80 20.17 11.94
C GLY A 115 0.13 21.22 12.56
N ARG A 116 1.43 21.23 12.22
CA ARG A 116 2.35 22.29 12.69
C ARG A 116 2.45 23.50 11.77
N VAL A 117 1.96 23.43 10.54
CA VAL A 117 1.96 24.58 9.62
C VAL A 117 0.85 25.57 9.96
N SER A 118 -0.27 25.11 10.53
CA SER A 118 -1.39 25.99 10.91
C SER A 118 -1.28 26.61 12.31
N ALA A 119 -0.40 26.09 13.19
CA ALA A 119 -0.20 26.64 14.55
C ALA A 119 0.84 27.77 14.62
N GLY A 120 1.56 28.03 13.51
CA GLY A 120 2.59 29.08 13.43
C GLY A 120 2.16 30.36 12.70
N ALA A 121 0.98 30.39 12.08
CA ALA A 121 0.51 31.52 11.26
C ALA A 121 -0.36 32.54 12.02
N ASN A 122 -0.41 32.47 13.35
CA ASN A 122 -1.14 33.44 14.18
C ASN A 122 -0.25 34.01 15.29
N LYS A 123 0.85 34.65 14.87
CA LYS A 123 1.60 35.62 15.66
C LYS A 123 1.90 36.83 14.80
#